data_AF-A0A7C5HVI8-F1
#
_entry.id   AF-A0A7C5HVI8-F1
#
_cell.length_a   1.000
_cell.length_b   1.000
_cell.length_c   1.000
_cell.angle_alpha   90.00
_cell.angle_beta   90.00
_cell.angle_gamma   90.00
#
_symmetry.space_group_name_H-M   'P 1'
#
loop_
_entity.id
_entity.type
_entity.pdbx_description
1 polymer ?
#
loop_
_entity_poly.entity_id
_entity_poly.type
_entity_poly.pdbx_seq_one_letter_code
_entity_poly.pdbx_strand_id
1 'polypeptide(L)' 'MNLPGYRLHRLSGKEQKTWSVWVTGNWRITFRFERENAILVDYRDFH' A
#
# COMPACT_ATOMS: atom_id res chain seq x y z
N MET A 1 -4.39 5.10 -10.33
CA MET A 1 -3.79 6.05 -9.36
C MET A 1 -2.37 6.37 -9.80
N ASN A 2 -2.16 7.48 -10.52
CA ASN A 2 -0.82 7.96 -10.91
C ASN A 2 -0.57 9.34 -10.31
N LEU A 3 -0.64 9.41 -8.98
CA LEU A 3 -0.33 10.61 -8.20
C LEU A 3 1.07 10.42 -7.61
N PRO A 4 2.09 11.15 -8.09
CA PRO A 4 3.49 10.95 -7.69
C PRO A 4 3.71 11.05 -6.17
N GLY A 5 2.91 11.88 -5.47
CA GLY A 5 3.01 12.10 -4.04
C GLY A 5 2.70 10.87 -3.17
N TYR A 6 1.95 9.89 -3.67
CA TYR A 6 1.56 8.71 -2.89
C TYR A 6 2.56 7.57 -2.94
N ARG A 7 3.61 7.68 -3.76
CA ARG A 7 4.71 6.69 -3.86
C ARG A 7 4.17 5.24 -3.90
N LEU A 8 3.12 5.01 -4.68
CA LEU A 8 2.44 3.72 -4.77
C LEU A 8 3.43 2.65 -5.27
N HIS A 9 3.60 1.58 -4.49
CA HIS A 9 4.44 0.45 -4.87
C HIS A 9 3.91 -0.85 -4.28
N ARG A 10 4.32 -1.99 -4.87
CA ARG A 10 4.05 -3.32 -4.32
C ARG A 10 5.07 -3.66 -3.24
N LEU A 11 4.61 -4.33 -2.19
CA LEU A 11 5.51 -4.91 -1.19
C LEU A 11 6.25 -6.13 -1.79
N SER A 12 7.33 -6.55 -1.14
CA SER A 12 8.17 -7.66 -1.60
C SER A 12 7.99 -8.93 -0.74
N GLY A 13 8.67 -10.01 -1.10
CA GLY A 13 8.71 -11.23 -0.28
C GLY A 13 7.36 -11.96 -0.21
N LYS A 14 6.82 -12.14 1.00
CA LYS A 14 5.53 -12.82 1.22
C LYS A 14 4.33 -11.95 0.87
N GLU A 15 4.52 -10.64 0.69
CA GLU A 15 3.45 -9.67 0.48
C GLU A 15 3.39 -9.11 -0.95
N GLN A 16 3.88 -9.84 -1.95
CA GLN A 16 3.92 -9.33 -3.34
C GLN A 16 2.56 -8.97 -3.94
N LYS A 17 1.46 -9.44 -3.35
CA LYS A 17 0.08 -9.10 -3.75
C LYS A 17 -0.47 -7.86 -3.04
N THR A 18 0.27 -7.31 -2.09
CA THR A 18 -0.07 -6.14 -1.29
C THR A 18 0.60 -4.90 -1.89
N TRP A 19 -0.17 -3.83 -1.97
CA TRP A 19 0.25 -2.50 -2.37
C TRP A 19 0.39 -1.62 -1.12
N SER A 20 1.27 -0.62 -1.21
CA SER A 20 1.53 0.36 -0.18
C SER A 20 1.47 1.76 -0.77
N VAL A 21 0.78 2.66 -0.08
CA VAL A 21 0.79 4.11 -0.36
C VAL A 21 1.35 4.89 0.82
N TRP A 22 2.17 5.87 0.49
CA TRP A 22 2.75 6.81 1.44
C TRP A 22 1.70 7.81 1.93
N VAL A 23 1.57 7.92 3.25
CA VAL A 23 0.71 8.93 3.89
C VAL A 23 1.57 10.08 4.40
N THR A 24 2.29 9.86 5.50
CA THR A 24 3.21 10.84 6.11
C THR A 24 4.26 10.10 6.94
N GLY A 25 5.49 10.63 7.02
CA GLY A 25 6.59 10.00 7.78
C GLY A 25 6.74 8.51 7.47
N ASN A 26 6.66 7.69 8.52
CA ASN A 26 6.77 6.22 8.46
C ASN A 26 5.44 5.52 8.15
N TRP A 27 4.31 6.24 8.13
CA TRP A 27 2.99 5.64 7.96
C TRP A 27 2.64 5.29 6.51
N ARG A 28 2.09 4.10 6.33
CA ARG A 28 1.61 3.57 5.04
C ARG A 28 0.21 3.02 5.19
N ILE A 29 -0.63 3.24 4.18
CA ILE A 29 -1.82 2.40 3.98
C ILE A 29 -1.41 1.26 3.07
N THR A 30 -1.73 0.03 3.47
CA THR A 30 -1.52 -1.17 2.66
C THR A 30 -2.84 -1.82 2.31
N PHE A 31 -2.94 -2.41 1.12
CA PHE A 31 -4.15 -3.07 0.66
C PHE A 31 -3.84 -4.05 -0.47
N ARG A 32 -4.76 -4.97 -0.74
CA ARG A 32 -4.72 -5.83 -1.93
C ARG A 32 -5.85 -5.46 -2.87
N PHE A 33 -5.66 -5.69 -4.16
CA PHE A 33 -6.75 -5.60 -5.12
C PHE A 33 -7.39 -6.97 -5.31
N GLU A 34 -8.72 -7.02 -5.19
CA GLU A 34 -9.55 -8.09 -5.69
C GLU A 34 -10.50 -7.50 -6.75
N ARG A 35 -10.18 -7.79 -8.02
CA ARG A 35 -10.77 -7.10 -9.18
C ARG A 35 -10.56 -5.59 -9.06
N GLU A 36 -11.63 -4.85 -8.83
CA GLU A 36 -11.64 -3.38 -8.75
C GLU A 36 -11.67 -2.88 -7.29
N ASN A 37 -11.81 -3.80 -6.33
CA ASN A 37 -11.98 -3.46 -4.93
C ASN A 37 -10.64 -3.53 -4.17
N ALA A 38 -10.43 -2.57 -3.28
CA ALA A 38 -9.39 -2.64 -2.27
C ALA A 38 -9.88 -3.47 -1.09
N ILE A 39 -9.17 -4.55 -0.79
CA ILE A 39 -9.46 -5.46 0.32
C ILE A 39 -8.26 -5.54 1.26
N LEU A 40 -8.47 -6.07 2.47
CA LEU A 40 -7.43 -6.24 3.49
C LEU A 40 -6.66 -4.94 3.72
N VAL A 41 -7.42 -3.85 3.82
CA VAL A 41 -6.88 -2.50 4.00
C VAL A 41 -6.40 -2.35 5.44
N ASP A 42 -5.18 -1.87 5.60
CA ASP A 42 -4.50 -1.77 6.88
C ASP A 42 -3.64 -0.49 6.94
N TYR A 43 -3.42 0.04 8.15
CA TYR A 43 -2.64 1.25 8.41
C TYR A 43 -1.41 0.91 9.25
N ARG A 44 -0.24 0.95 8.62
CA ARG A 44 1.00 0.40 9.17
C ARG A 44 2.06 1.47 9.37
N ASP A 45 2.77 1.37 10.48
CA ASP A 45 3.99 2.12 10.73
C ASP A 45 5.19 1.30 10.23
N PHE A 46 5.97 1.86 9.31
CA PHE A 46 7.21 1.27 8.84
C PHE A 46 8.36 1.93 9.61
N HIS A 47 8.57 1.51 10.85
CA HIS A 47 9.76 1.82 11.66
C HIS A 47 10.67 0.59 11.76
#